data_AF-A0A6G9SSF3-F1
#
_entry.id   AF-A0A6G9SSF3-F1
#
_cell.length_a   1.000
_cell.length_b   1.000
_cell.length_c   1.000
_cell.angle_alpha   90.00
_cell.angle_beta   90.00
_cell.angle_gamma   90.00
#
_symmetry.space_group_name_H-M   'P 1'
#
loop_
_entity.id
_entity.type
_entity.pdbx_description
1 polymer ?
#
loop_
_entity_poly.entity_id
_entity_poly.type
_entity_poly.pdbx_seq_one_letter_code
_entity_poly.pdbx_strand_id
1 'polypeptide(L)' 'MTLETLKKIVNIASKIAKRKNQAITVFQFNTTYYMVDACEWENGRSYGQYIITVEPGKNPINVIDFAETFANQT' A
#
# COMPACT_ATOMS: atom_id res chain seq x y z
N MET A 1 -3.37 10.14 -14.23
CA MET A 1 -2.25 9.44 -13.57
C MET A 1 -0.99 9.67 -14.41
N THR A 2 0.12 10.11 -13.81
CA THR A 2 1.41 10.22 -14.54
C THR A 2 2.24 8.96 -14.32
N LEU A 3 3.04 8.59 -15.33
CA LEU A 3 3.94 7.43 -15.25
C LEU A 3 4.90 7.52 -14.06
N GLU A 4 5.36 8.73 -13.72
CA GLU A 4 6.23 8.97 -12.56
C GLU A 4 5.55 8.66 -11.24
N THR A 5 4.27 9.04 -11.09
CA THR A 5 3.49 8.77 -9.88
C THR A 5 3.28 7.26 -9.71
N LEU A 6 2.95 6.56 -10.79
CA LEU A 6 2.82 5.10 -10.79
C LEU A 6 4.14 4.41 -10.39
N LYS A 7 5.27 4.82 -10.98
CA LYS A 7 6.60 4.29 -10.63
C LYS A 7 6.93 4.47 -9.15
N LYS A 8 6.61 5.64 -8.57
CA LYS A 8 6.81 5.89 -7.14
C LYS A 8 6.00 4.90 -6.30
N ILE A 9 4.70 4.79 -6.56
CA ILE A 9 3.76 3.93 -5.81
C ILE A 9 4.17 2.46 -5.88
N VAL A 10 4.49 1.96 -7.09
CA VAL A 10 4.97 0.59 -7.28
C VAL A 10 6.26 0.34 -6.50
N ASN A 11 7.21 1.28 -6.50
CA ASN A 11 8.45 1.13 -5.75
C ASN A 11 8.22 1.03 -4.23
N ILE A 12 7.25 1.78 -3.69
CA ILE A 12 6.87 1.70 -2.27
C ILE A 12 6.22 0.36 -1.97
N ALA A 13 5.26 -0.07 -2.79
CA ALA A 13 4.61 -1.37 -2.64
C ALA A 13 5.64 -2.51 -2.67
N SER A 14 6.61 -2.47 -3.59
CA SER A 14 7.70 -3.46 -3.65
C SER A 14 8.57 -3.46 -2.40
N LYS A 15 8.87 -2.30 -1.81
CA LYS A 15 9.61 -2.22 -0.54
C LYS A 15 8.82 -2.82 0.61
N ILE A 16 7.52 -2.55 0.69
CA ILE A 16 6.62 -3.11 1.70
C ILE A 16 6.52 -4.62 1.53
N ALA A 17 6.29 -5.10 0.30
CA ALA A 17 6.21 -6.52 -0.04
C ALA A 17 7.47 -7.28 0.40
N LYS A 18 8.64 -6.74 0.09
CA LYS A 18 9.93 -7.33 0.49
C LYS A 18 10.12 -7.35 2.01
N ARG A 19 9.74 -6.27 2.72
CA ARG A 19 9.89 -6.19 4.18
C ARG A 19 8.94 -7.13 4.91
N LYS A 20 7.69 -7.24 4.46
CA LYS A 20 6.67 -8.10 5.06
C LYS A 20 6.71 -9.56 4.57
N ASN A 21 7.53 -9.86 3.55
CA ASN A 21 7.52 -11.13 2.85
C ASN A 21 6.10 -11.54 2.40
N GLN A 22 5.38 -10.59 1.82
CA GLN A 22 3.94 -10.68 1.56
C GLN A 22 3.62 -10.08 0.18
N ALA A 23 2.69 -10.70 -0.54
CA ALA A 23 2.19 -10.16 -1.80
C ALA A 23 1.28 -8.95 -1.54
N ILE A 24 1.48 -7.87 -2.30
CA ILE A 24 0.77 -6.60 -2.13
C ILE A 24 0.01 -6.28 -3.40
N THR A 25 -1.30 -6.08 -3.26
CA THR A 25 -2.14 -5.52 -4.34
C THR A 25 -2.20 -4.01 -4.20
N VAL A 26 -2.02 -3.29 -5.30
CA VAL A 26 -2.16 -1.84 -5.35
C VAL A 26 -3.32 -1.48 -6.28
N PHE A 27 -4.26 -0.69 -5.79
CA PHE A 27 -5.34 -0.14 -6.62
C PHE A 27 -5.61 1.32 -6.27
N GLN A 28 -6.19 2.04 -7.23
CA GLN A 28 -6.62 3.43 -7.04
C GLN A 28 -8.14 3.46 -6.93
N PHE A 29 -8.63 4.17 -5.92
CA PHE A 29 -10.05 4.54 -5.82
C PHE A 29 -10.14 6.05 -5.61
N ASN A 30 -10.87 6.73 -6.50
CA ASN A 30 -10.84 8.19 -6.66
C ASN A 30 -9.40 8.70 -6.82
N THR A 31 -8.93 9.50 -5.88
CA THR A 31 -7.58 10.08 -5.87
C THR A 31 -6.62 9.37 -4.93
N THR A 32 -7.07 8.32 -4.24
CA THR A 32 -6.32 7.62 -3.19
C THR A 32 -5.82 6.27 -3.68
N TYR A 33 -4.58 5.96 -3.34
CA TYR A 33 -3.98 4.66 -3.59
C TYR A 33 -4.05 3.79 -2.35
N TYR A 34 -4.51 2.57 -2.53
CA TYR A 34 -4.64 1.56 -1.50
C TYR A 34 -3.63 0.46 -1.77
N MET A 35 -2.95 0.01 -0.73
CA MET A 35 -2.14 -1.20 -0.77
C MET A 35 -2.67 -2.17 0.29
N VAL A 36 -2.96 -3.39 -0.14
CA VAL A 36 -3.64 -4.42 0.66
C VAL A 36 -2.93 -5.75 0.50
N ASP A 37 -3.15 -6.68 1.43
CA ASP A 37 -2.76 -8.08 1.26
C ASP A 37 -3.41 -8.65 -0.01
N ALA A 38 -2.59 -9.15 -0.93
CA ALA A 38 -3.08 -9.73 -2.18
C ALA A 38 -3.87 -11.03 -1.98
N CYS A 39 -3.44 -11.90 -1.06
CA CYS A 39 -4.11 -13.17 -0.77
C CYS A 39 -5.51 -12.92 -0.19
N GLU A 40 -5.63 -11.97 0.75
CA GLU A 40 -6.93 -11.63 1.34
C GLU A 40 -7.86 -10.96 0.33
N TRP A 41 -7.30 -10.16 -0.58
CA TRP A 41 -8.03 -9.55 -1.69
C TRP A 41 -8.58 -10.60 -2.67
N GLU A 42 -7.75 -11.56 -3.07
CA GLU A 42 -8.13 -12.68 -3.95
C GLU A 42 -9.22 -13.56 -3.33
N ASN A 43 -9.24 -13.70 -2.00
CA ASN A 43 -10.28 -14.40 -1.25
C ASN A 43 -11.59 -13.60 -1.11
N GLY A 44 -11.73 -12.47 -1.82
CA GLY A 44 -12.97 -11.70 -1.87
C GLY A 44 -13.23 -10.83 -0.64
N ARG A 45 -12.24 -10.65 0.25
CA ARG A 45 -12.37 -9.66 1.32
C ARG A 45 -12.27 -8.28 0.71
N SER A 46 -13.34 -7.50 0.82
CA SER A 46 -13.55 -6.25 0.08
C SER A 46 -12.48 -5.15 0.30
N TYR A 47 -11.51 -5.37 1.20
CA TYR A 47 -10.38 -4.47 1.45
C TYR A 47 -9.06 -5.18 1.80
N GLY A 48 -8.96 -6.51 1.65
CA GLY A 48 -7.84 -7.32 2.18
C GLY A 48 -7.55 -7.06 3.67
N GLN A 49 -6.51 -7.63 4.26
CA GLN A 49 -5.98 -7.05 5.49
C GLN A 49 -5.30 -5.73 5.09
N TYR A 50 -5.83 -4.61 5.56
CA TYR A 50 -5.42 -3.27 5.12
C TYR A 50 -3.97 -2.99 5.52
N ILE A 51 -3.13 -2.56 4.56
CA ILE A 51 -1.71 -2.31 4.81
C ILE A 51 -1.42 -0.81 4.86
N ILE A 52 -1.86 -0.03 3.87
CA ILE A 52 -1.55 1.42 3.79
C ILE A 52 -2.42 2.16 2.75
N THR A 53 -2.70 3.46 2.97
CA THR A 53 -3.19 4.38 1.93
C THR A 53 -2.25 5.55 1.68
N VAL A 54 -2.13 5.93 0.40
CA VAL A 54 -1.43 7.15 -0.03
C VAL A 54 -2.45 8.12 -0.63
N GLU A 55 -2.72 9.19 0.10
CA GLU A 55 -3.54 10.31 -0.35
C GLU A 55 -2.78 11.21 -1.35
N PRO A 56 -3.48 11.89 -2.26
CA PRO A 56 -2.86 12.81 -3.21
C PRO A 56 -2.20 13.98 -2.45
N GLY A 57 -0.97 14.32 -2.83
CA GLY A 57 -0.20 15.39 -2.21
C GLY A 57 0.57 15.00 -0.94
N LYS A 58 0.38 13.79 -0.39
CA LYS A 58 1.24 13.27 0.68
C LYS A 58 2.45 12.56 0.11
N ASN A 59 3.64 12.92 0.59
CA ASN A 59 4.87 12.24 0.20
C ASN A 59 4.80 10.80 0.73
N PRO A 60 4.84 9.78 -0.14
CA PRO A 60 4.61 8.41 0.29
C PRO A 60 5.65 7.87 1.29
N ILE A 61 6.81 8.53 1.38
CA ILE A 61 7.87 8.24 2.35
C ILE A 61 7.34 8.41 3.80
N ASN A 62 6.54 9.44 4.07
CA ASN A 62 5.92 9.65 5.39
C ASN A 62 4.86 8.59 5.74
N VAL A 63 4.45 7.79 4.76
CA VAL A 63 3.42 6.75 4.94
C VAL A 63 4.08 5.43 5.34
N ILE A 64 5.35 5.19 4.98
CA ILE A 64 6.13 4.03 5.43
C ILE A 64 6.28 4.05 6.97
N ASP A 65 6.54 5.21 7.56
CA ASP A 65 6.63 5.37 9.03
C ASP A 65 5.26 5.16 9.73
N PHE A 66 4.16 5.43 9.03
CA PHE A 66 2.81 5.20 9.57
C PHE A 66 2.44 3.71 9.57
N ALA A 67 2.85 2.95 8.54
CA ALA A 67 2.70 1.50 8.52
C ALA A 67 3.54 0.80 9.60
N GLU A 68 4.68 1.38 10.00
CA GLU A 68 5.48 0.92 11.14
C GLU A 68 4.75 1.13 12.49
N THR A 69 3.88 2.13 12.59
CA THR A 69 3.12 2.40 13.84
C THR A 69 2.02 1.35 14.08
N PHE A 70 1.42 0.81 13.02
CA PHE A 70 0.38 -0.23 13.14
C PHE A 70 0.93 -1.66 13.25
N ALA A 71 2.07 -1.95 12.60
CA ALA A 71 2.67 -3.29 12.67
C ALA A 71 3.27 -3.64 14.04
N ASN A 72 3.63 -2.63 14.84
CA ASN A 72 4.21 -2.81 16.18
C ASN A 72 3.17 -2.78 17.32
N GLN A 73 1.86 -2.79 17.01
CA GLN A 73 0.77 -2.77 18.00
C GLN A 73 0.07 -4.13 18.20
N THR A 74 0.63 -5.22 17.67
CA THR A 74 0.19 -6.61 17.88
C THR A 74 1.35 -7.46 18.32
#